data_AF-A0A1C5MBE1-F1
#
_entry.id   AF-A0A1C5MBE1-F1
#
_cell.length_a   1.000
_cell.length_b   1.000
_cell.length_c   1.000
_cell.angle_alpha   90.00
_cell.angle_beta   90.00
_cell.angle_gamma   90.00
#
_symmetry.space_group_name_H-M   'P 1'
#
loop_
_entity.id
_entity.type
_entity.pdbx_description
1 polymer ?
#
loop_
_entity_poly.entity_id
_entity_poly.type
_entity_poly.pdbx_seq_one_letter_code
_entity_poly.pdbx_strand_id
1 'polypeptide(L)'
;MWKIFIIIFGVLFGIFIPRSIYENYTDADLEDSTYEEYSYADSEDSVNEDYDPTKTDWENYGDTGSIMEIADTDWALENAPVFHVETKEQLAGVVYYVNAVKGYNDSVELYLEADIDLDGLEWVPMGGWYRPDRYLEHTTFVGLIDGQNHIIKNMHIDTKYGGHCGFVGYSYSLQMKNITFEKAYVSGGTYVGIAGGEIYGSEDWINVNVSGMVGTPGPETGSIVGREAGINFRDCDATVVYKKKNGRFGSIRYFSHRYQLIAETPVVEAFTLTYENGVITRDEVEGYDNLGWHIERDGSLLLDRAAGGELQLPAEYTYPDTSIWLEAYINGTYIRVSNIIEVP
;
A
#
# COMPACT_ATOMS: atom_id res chain seq x y z
N MET A 1 -28.10 -43.66 -62.35
CA MET A 1 -29.03 -43.12 -61.33
C MET A 1 -28.26 -43.02 -60.03
N TRP A 2 -27.88 -41.80 -59.67
CA TRP A 2 -27.15 -41.46 -58.45
C TRP A 2 -28.06 -41.62 -57.23
N LYS A 3 -27.55 -42.24 -56.16
CA LYS A 3 -27.96 -41.96 -54.78
C LYS A 3 -26.70 -41.87 -53.93
N ILE A 4 -26.37 -40.63 -53.59
CA ILE A 4 -25.45 -40.20 -52.53
C ILE A 4 -26.05 -40.62 -51.17
N PHE A 5 -25.22 -40.92 -50.16
CA PHE A 5 -25.28 -40.35 -48.80
C PHE A 5 -24.16 -41.00 -47.95
N ILE A 6 -23.05 -40.28 -47.81
CA ILE A 6 -22.55 -39.60 -46.59
C ILE A 6 -21.94 -40.56 -45.57
N ILE A 7 -20.61 -40.52 -45.55
CA ILE A 7 -19.74 -40.98 -44.47
C ILE A 7 -19.88 -39.97 -43.33
N ILE A 8 -20.44 -40.40 -42.19
CA ILE A 8 -20.41 -39.63 -40.95
C ILE A 8 -19.04 -39.85 -40.31
N PHE A 9 -18.15 -38.87 -40.46
CA PHE A 9 -17.00 -38.70 -39.56
C PHE A 9 -17.53 -38.19 -38.23
N GLY A 10 -17.57 -39.06 -37.22
CA GLY A 10 -17.73 -38.64 -35.83
C GLY A 10 -16.47 -37.96 -35.35
N VAL A 11 -16.40 -36.64 -35.48
CA VAL A 11 -15.42 -35.82 -34.76
C VAL A 11 -15.95 -35.68 -33.34
N LEU A 12 -15.40 -36.47 -32.41
CA LEU A 12 -15.50 -36.16 -30.98
C LEU A 12 -14.68 -34.88 -30.75
N PHE A 13 -15.34 -33.73 -30.72
CA PHE A 13 -14.82 -32.56 -30.02
C PHE A 13 -14.92 -32.86 -28.52
N GLY A 14 -13.85 -33.40 -27.95
CA GLY A 14 -13.63 -33.34 -26.52
C GLY A 14 -13.48 -31.87 -26.15
N ILE A 15 -14.50 -31.32 -25.49
CA ILE A 15 -14.39 -30.04 -24.80
C ILE A 15 -13.34 -30.26 -23.71
N PHE A 16 -12.17 -29.67 -23.91
CA PHE A 16 -11.12 -29.60 -22.90
C PHE A 16 -11.58 -28.57 -21.87
N ILE A 17 -12.37 -29.01 -20.90
CA ILE A 17 -12.60 -28.25 -19.67
C ILE A 17 -11.32 -28.43 -18.85
N PRO A 18 -10.49 -27.40 -18.60
CA PRO A 18 -9.40 -27.56 -17.65
C PRO A 18 -10.03 -27.87 -16.29
N ARG A 19 -9.70 -29.07 -15.77
CA ARG A 19 -9.97 -29.45 -14.38
C ARG A 19 -9.41 -28.36 -13.47
N SER A 20 -10.19 -28.03 -12.44
CA SER A 20 -9.74 -27.16 -11.36
C SER A 20 -8.35 -27.59 -10.89
N ILE A 21 -7.47 -26.61 -10.76
CA ILE A 21 -6.15 -26.79 -10.15
C ILE A 21 -6.35 -26.66 -8.64
N TYR A 22 -7.21 -27.52 -8.07
CA TYR A 22 -7.21 -27.82 -6.66
C TYR A 22 -6.60 -29.22 -6.52
N GLU A 23 -5.64 -29.32 -5.60
CA GLU A 23 -4.82 -30.49 -5.26
C GLU A 23 -3.51 -30.64 -6.05
N ASN A 24 -2.45 -30.02 -5.54
CA ASN A 24 -1.40 -30.73 -4.79
C ASN A 24 -0.24 -29.75 -4.48
N TYR A 25 -0.38 -28.98 -3.41
CA TYR A 25 0.79 -28.70 -2.57
C TYR A 25 0.73 -29.73 -1.46
N THR A 26 1.32 -30.89 -1.73
CA THR A 26 1.65 -31.84 -0.66
C THR A 26 2.72 -31.17 0.20
N ASP A 27 2.33 -30.95 1.44
CA ASP A 27 3.10 -30.36 2.52
C ASP A 27 4.22 -31.32 2.96
N ALA A 28 5.21 -31.49 2.10
CA ALA A 28 6.32 -32.41 2.27
C ALA A 28 7.61 -31.70 1.83
N ASP A 29 7.92 -30.62 2.55
CA ASP A 29 9.27 -30.06 2.80
C ASP A 29 9.22 -28.91 3.85
N LEU A 30 8.11 -28.73 4.58
CA LEU A 30 8.07 -27.95 5.83
C LEU A 30 8.42 -28.87 7.02
N GLU A 31 9.65 -29.38 7.04
CA GLU A 31 10.26 -29.78 8.31
C GLU A 31 11.15 -28.65 8.81
N ASP A 32 10.78 -28.16 10.00
CA ASP A 32 11.56 -27.32 10.91
C ASP A 32 11.59 -25.81 10.64
N SER A 33 10.43 -25.16 10.75
CA SER A 33 10.39 -23.87 11.44
C SER A 33 9.41 -23.98 12.60
N THR A 34 9.92 -24.42 13.74
CA THR A 34 9.24 -24.23 15.02
C THR A 34 8.87 -22.75 15.13
N TYR A 35 7.57 -22.46 15.16
CA TYR A 35 7.08 -21.20 15.70
C TYR A 35 7.65 -21.08 17.11
N GLU A 36 8.72 -20.29 17.29
CA GLU A 36 9.12 -19.86 18.62
C GLU A 36 7.99 -18.95 19.12
N GLU A 37 7.11 -19.55 19.91
CA GLU A 37 6.27 -18.87 20.86
C GLU A 37 7.20 -17.96 21.68
N TYR A 38 7.22 -16.66 21.37
CA TYR A 38 7.94 -15.68 22.17
C TYR A 38 7.38 -15.79 23.59
N SER A 39 8.11 -16.48 24.46
CA SER A 39 7.86 -16.44 25.89
C SER A 39 8.00 -14.98 26.28
N TYR A 40 6.89 -14.34 26.66
CA TYR A 40 6.91 -13.10 27.40
C TYR A 40 7.60 -13.41 28.73
N ALA A 41 8.93 -13.32 28.72
CA ALA A 41 9.69 -13.18 29.93
C ALA A 41 9.22 -11.86 30.54
N ASP A 42 8.59 -11.96 31.71
CA ASP A 42 8.47 -10.86 32.65
C ASP A 42 9.88 -10.31 32.87
N SER A 43 10.26 -9.29 32.10
CA SER A 43 11.51 -8.57 32.29
C SER A 43 11.22 -7.37 33.17
N GLU A 44 10.95 -7.63 34.45
CA GLU A 44 11.34 -6.66 35.47
C GLU A 44 12.85 -6.43 35.31
N ASP A 45 13.23 -5.20 35.01
CA ASP A 45 14.59 -4.65 35.09
C ASP A 45 15.68 -5.24 34.18
N SER A 46 15.53 -5.14 32.84
CA SER A 46 16.72 -4.94 31.99
C SER A 46 16.89 -3.44 31.72
N VAL A 47 17.53 -2.73 32.65
CA VAL A 47 18.03 -1.38 32.38
C VAL A 47 18.99 -1.49 31.21
N ASN A 48 18.60 -1.00 30.03
CA ASN A 48 19.50 -0.88 28.89
C ASN A 48 20.70 -0.03 29.36
N GLU A 49 21.92 -0.61 29.37
CA GLU A 49 23.12 0.05 29.94
C GLU A 49 23.46 1.38 29.22
N ASP A 50 22.89 1.61 28.03
CA ASP A 50 23.05 2.82 27.23
C ASP A 50 21.83 3.78 27.28
N TYR A 51 20.84 3.53 28.13
CA TYR A 51 19.67 4.40 28.27
C TYR A 51 20.06 5.77 28.84
N ASP A 52 19.85 6.83 28.06
CA ASP A 52 20.04 8.21 28.48
C ASP A 52 18.67 8.85 28.76
N PRO A 53 18.33 9.16 30.02
CA PRO A 53 17.05 9.77 30.37
C PRO A 53 16.88 11.21 29.85
N THR A 54 17.94 11.82 29.30
CA THR A 54 17.88 13.14 28.67
C THR A 54 17.50 13.08 27.19
N LYS A 55 17.58 11.89 26.59
CA LYS A 55 17.22 11.63 25.21
C LYS A 55 15.79 11.14 25.10
N THR A 56 15.19 11.39 23.93
CA THR A 56 13.93 10.76 23.60
C THR A 56 14.11 9.25 23.47
N ASP A 57 13.03 8.51 23.67
CA ASP A 57 13.06 7.06 23.42
C ASP A 57 13.45 6.75 21.96
N TRP A 58 13.15 7.62 21.00
CA TRP A 58 13.58 7.43 19.62
C TRP A 58 15.10 7.46 19.48
N GLU A 59 15.76 8.42 20.13
CA GLU A 59 17.21 8.49 20.16
C GLU A 59 17.86 7.34 20.95
N ASN A 60 17.16 6.79 21.95
CA ASN A 60 17.65 5.67 22.76
C ASN A 60 17.52 4.31 22.05
N TYR A 61 16.50 4.12 21.20
CA TYR A 61 16.14 2.79 20.67
C TYR A 61 16.03 2.71 19.14
N GLY A 62 15.85 3.82 18.43
CA GLY A 62 15.60 3.86 16.99
C GLY A 62 16.80 4.35 16.18
N ASP A 63 16.70 4.21 14.85
CA ASP A 63 17.57 4.95 13.94
C ASP A 63 17.08 6.38 13.85
N THR A 64 17.98 7.32 14.08
CA THR A 64 17.70 8.73 13.81
C THR A 64 18.30 9.17 12.49
N GLY A 65 19.15 8.36 11.84
CA GLY A 65 19.94 8.78 10.69
C GLY A 65 20.61 10.13 10.95
N SER A 66 20.49 11.04 10.00
CA SER A 66 20.93 12.44 10.13
C SER A 66 19.89 13.36 10.79
N ILE A 67 18.68 12.89 11.14
CA ILE A 67 17.58 13.76 11.58
C ILE A 67 17.96 14.56 12.81
N MET A 68 18.42 13.91 13.87
CA MET A 68 18.74 14.59 15.13
C MET A 68 19.98 15.49 15.04
N GLU A 69 20.75 15.39 13.96
CA GLU A 69 21.88 16.28 13.70
C GLU A 69 21.44 17.63 13.11
N ILE A 70 20.29 17.67 12.43
CA ILE A 70 19.84 18.83 11.67
C ILE A 70 18.46 19.37 12.09
N ALA A 71 17.68 18.59 12.83
CA ALA A 71 16.31 18.93 13.16
C ALA A 71 16.23 20.24 13.97
N ASP A 72 15.39 21.16 13.52
CA ASP A 72 14.98 22.31 14.34
C ASP A 72 13.85 21.86 15.28
N THR A 73 14.23 21.28 16.43
CA THR A 73 13.29 20.69 17.38
C THR A 73 12.45 21.74 18.10
N ASP A 74 13.01 22.91 18.39
CA ASP A 74 12.29 24.01 19.04
C ASP A 74 11.23 24.56 18.08
N TRP A 75 11.60 24.79 16.81
CA TRP A 75 10.63 25.17 15.77
C TRP A 75 9.53 24.13 15.61
N ALA A 76 9.86 22.84 15.62
CA ALA A 76 8.86 21.79 15.49
C ALA A 76 7.85 21.82 16.65
N LEU A 77 8.32 22.00 17.89
CA LEU A 77 7.44 22.10 19.05
C LEU A 77 6.55 23.36 19.02
N GLU A 78 7.05 24.47 18.48
CA GLU A 78 6.30 25.73 18.36
C GLU A 78 5.23 25.70 17.26
N ASN A 79 5.42 24.88 16.21
CA ASN A 79 4.54 24.84 15.04
C ASN A 79 3.64 23.59 14.98
N ALA A 80 3.83 22.63 15.88
CA ALA A 80 2.98 21.45 15.94
C ALA A 80 1.48 21.80 16.19
N PRO A 81 0.53 21.04 15.61
CA PRO A 81 0.73 19.90 14.71
C PRO A 81 0.65 20.25 13.22
N VAL A 82 0.68 21.54 12.85
CA VAL A 82 0.48 22.05 11.49
C VAL A 82 1.76 22.74 11.01
N PHE A 83 2.52 22.04 10.17
CA PHE A 83 3.85 22.42 9.77
C PHE A 83 3.85 23.00 8.36
N HIS A 84 4.42 24.20 8.24
CA HIS A 84 4.72 24.85 6.97
C HIS A 84 6.25 24.90 6.84
N VAL A 85 6.82 24.02 6.01
CA VAL A 85 8.27 23.82 5.92
C VAL A 85 8.86 24.45 4.66
N GLU A 86 9.93 25.21 4.83
CA GLU A 86 10.73 25.79 3.74
C GLU A 86 12.14 25.20 3.69
N THR A 87 12.61 24.56 4.76
CA THR A 87 13.97 24.02 4.87
C THR A 87 14.01 22.55 5.27
N LYS A 88 15.13 21.89 5.00
CA LYS A 88 15.37 20.50 5.40
C LYS A 88 15.47 20.34 6.93
N GLU A 89 15.96 21.35 7.64
CA GLU A 89 16.04 21.37 9.12
C GLU A 89 14.64 21.38 9.74
N GLN A 90 13.73 22.18 9.16
CA GLN A 90 12.31 22.18 9.57
C GLN A 90 11.63 20.85 9.24
N LEU A 91 11.83 20.31 8.04
CA LEU A 91 11.29 19.00 7.67
C LEU A 91 11.82 17.89 8.60
N ALA A 92 13.11 17.91 8.95
CA ALA A 92 13.69 17.00 9.94
C ALA A 92 13.06 17.20 11.34
N GLY A 93 12.73 18.44 11.71
CA GLY A 93 11.93 18.76 12.90
C GLY A 93 10.56 18.06 12.91
N VAL A 94 9.89 17.95 11.76
CA VAL A 94 8.62 17.19 11.64
C VAL A 94 8.85 15.70 11.85
N VAL A 95 9.93 15.13 11.29
CA VAL A 95 10.30 13.73 11.52
C VAL A 95 10.53 13.46 13.01
N TYR A 96 11.30 14.34 13.68
CA TYR A 96 11.48 14.31 15.13
C TYR A 96 10.14 14.35 15.87
N TYR A 97 9.26 15.29 15.55
CA TYR A 97 7.97 15.42 16.21
C TYR A 97 7.15 14.13 16.09
N VAL A 98 7.02 13.58 14.88
CA VAL A 98 6.27 12.33 14.62
C VAL A 98 6.88 11.15 15.37
N ASN A 99 8.20 11.00 15.33
CA ASN A 99 8.86 9.80 15.84
C ASN A 99 9.11 9.82 17.35
N ALA A 100 9.16 11.01 17.98
CA ALA A 100 9.62 11.15 19.36
C ALA A 100 8.64 11.87 20.30
N VAL A 101 7.79 12.76 19.81
CA VAL A 101 6.99 13.69 20.66
C VAL A 101 5.50 13.40 20.60
N LYS A 102 4.99 13.20 19.38
CA LYS A 102 3.57 13.09 19.05
C LYS A 102 2.87 12.02 19.90
N GLY A 103 1.63 12.31 20.32
CA GLY A 103 0.77 11.35 21.01
C GLY A 103 0.16 10.30 20.09
N TYR A 104 -0.44 9.28 20.73
CA TYR A 104 -1.15 8.22 20.03
C TYR A 104 -2.30 8.77 19.18
N ASN A 105 -2.31 8.45 17.88
CA ASN A 105 -3.32 8.89 16.90
C ASN A 105 -3.49 10.41 16.70
N ASP A 106 -2.58 11.25 17.22
CA ASP A 106 -2.63 12.69 16.91
C ASP A 106 -2.53 12.90 15.39
N SER A 107 -3.23 13.88 14.83
CA SER A 107 -3.11 14.21 13.41
C SER A 107 -1.97 15.21 13.21
N VAL A 108 -1.23 15.06 12.11
CA VAL A 108 -0.17 15.98 11.67
C VAL A 108 -0.53 16.48 10.27
N GLU A 109 -0.40 17.78 10.06
CA GLU A 109 -0.50 18.39 8.74
C GLU A 109 0.88 18.93 8.33
N LEU A 110 1.37 18.51 7.17
CA LEU A 110 2.64 18.94 6.61
C LEU A 110 2.41 19.60 5.25
N TYR A 111 2.78 20.88 5.15
CA TYR A 111 2.77 21.67 3.94
C TYR A 111 4.20 21.99 3.53
N LEU A 112 4.62 21.62 2.32
CA LEU A 112 5.87 22.12 1.76
C LEU A 112 5.63 23.52 1.18
N GLU A 113 6.48 24.48 1.53
CA GLU A 113 6.47 25.86 1.00
C GLU A 113 7.70 26.16 0.14
N ALA A 114 8.60 25.17 0.00
CA ALA A 114 9.74 25.21 -0.91
C ALA A 114 10.12 23.80 -1.38
N ASP A 115 10.89 23.72 -2.46
CA ASP A 115 11.62 22.51 -2.80
C ASP A 115 12.68 22.22 -1.73
N ILE A 116 12.79 20.97 -1.30
CA ILE A 116 13.72 20.54 -0.26
C ILE A 116 14.73 19.56 -0.85
N ASP A 117 16.02 19.87 -0.74
CA ASP A 117 17.11 18.99 -1.13
C ASP A 117 17.72 18.29 0.09
N LEU A 118 17.67 16.96 0.08
CA LEU A 118 18.15 16.08 1.14
C LEU A 118 19.51 15.44 0.81
N ASP A 119 20.23 15.95 -0.20
CA ASP A 119 21.53 15.40 -0.60
C ASP A 119 22.52 15.33 0.57
N GLY A 120 23.19 14.18 0.67
CA GLY A 120 24.17 13.89 1.71
C GLY A 120 23.60 13.58 3.09
N LEU A 121 22.26 13.47 3.25
CA LEU A 121 21.63 13.06 4.49
C LEU A 121 21.21 11.59 4.45
N GLU A 122 21.50 10.86 5.53
CA GLU A 122 20.88 9.56 5.77
C GLU A 122 19.51 9.82 6.38
N TRP A 123 18.49 9.76 5.53
CA TRP A 123 17.11 10.02 5.93
C TRP A 123 16.50 8.77 6.56
N VAL A 124 15.50 8.98 7.41
CA VAL A 124 14.71 7.91 8.03
C VAL A 124 13.22 8.19 7.82
N PRO A 125 12.39 7.14 7.70
CA PRO A 125 10.96 7.30 7.57
C PRO A 125 10.35 8.10 8.72
N MET A 126 9.35 8.94 8.42
CA MET A 126 8.45 9.43 9.45
C MET A 126 7.40 8.36 9.76
N GLY A 127 7.39 7.94 11.01
CA GLY A 127 6.59 6.87 11.55
C GLY A 127 6.94 5.46 11.13
N GLY A 128 6.47 4.48 11.91
CA GLY A 128 6.66 3.06 11.63
C GLY A 128 7.97 2.47 12.14
N TRP A 129 8.70 3.17 13.00
CA TRP A 129 9.88 2.61 13.65
C TRP A 129 9.50 1.78 14.89
N TYR A 130 10.19 0.67 15.08
CA TYR A 130 9.88 -0.33 16.11
C TYR A 130 10.59 -0.05 17.44
N ARG A 131 9.84 -0.14 18.54
CA ARG A 131 10.39 -0.25 19.90
C ARG A 131 10.19 -1.68 20.40
N PRO A 132 11.21 -2.33 20.98
CA PRO A 132 11.07 -3.69 21.52
C PRO A 132 9.94 -3.86 22.55
N ASP A 133 9.59 -2.79 23.27
CA ASP A 133 8.63 -2.78 24.37
C ASP A 133 7.28 -2.09 24.04
N ARG A 134 7.09 -1.55 22.82
CA ARG A 134 5.85 -0.85 22.43
C ARG A 134 5.39 -1.18 21.01
N TYR A 135 4.08 -1.12 20.82
CA TYR A 135 3.46 -1.25 19.51
C TYR A 135 3.79 -0.06 18.58
N LEU A 136 3.92 -0.35 17.28
CA LEU A 136 4.21 0.60 16.18
C LEU A 136 3.24 1.79 16.12
N GLU A 137 2.06 1.62 16.69
CA GLU A 137 0.95 2.56 16.64
C GLU A 137 1.23 3.90 17.34
N HIS A 138 2.24 3.96 18.22
CA HIS A 138 2.66 5.20 18.88
C HIS A 138 3.52 6.11 18.00
N THR A 139 4.07 5.58 16.91
CA THR A 139 4.97 6.34 16.02
C THR A 139 4.32 6.55 14.65
N THR A 140 3.11 6.03 14.42
CA THR A 140 2.41 6.07 13.13
C THR A 140 2.13 7.51 12.66
N PHE A 141 2.33 7.77 11.36
CA PHE A 141 1.89 9.02 10.77
C PHE A 141 0.37 8.97 10.57
N VAL A 142 -0.32 10.06 10.90
CA VAL A 142 -1.76 10.23 10.68
C VAL A 142 -1.96 11.68 10.28
N GLY A 143 -2.75 11.94 9.25
CA GLY A 143 -3.12 13.29 8.81
C GLY A 143 -2.85 13.53 7.33
N LEU A 144 -2.25 14.68 7.02
CA LEU A 144 -2.11 15.20 5.66
C LEU A 144 -0.66 15.56 5.36
N ILE A 145 -0.22 15.21 4.14
CA ILE A 145 0.98 15.75 3.51
C ILE A 145 0.56 16.41 2.20
N ASP A 146 0.65 17.74 2.12
CA ASP A 146 0.42 18.52 0.91
C ASP A 146 1.74 19.16 0.47
N GLY A 147 2.30 18.67 -0.64
CA GLY A 147 3.52 19.25 -1.17
C GLY A 147 3.33 20.60 -1.83
N GLN A 148 2.09 21.07 -2.04
CA GLN A 148 1.79 22.32 -2.77
C GLN A 148 2.53 22.46 -4.13
N ASN A 149 2.79 21.33 -4.78
CA ASN A 149 3.57 21.14 -6.01
C ASN A 149 5.09 21.31 -5.88
N HIS A 150 5.63 21.27 -4.65
CA HIS A 150 7.06 21.26 -4.38
C HIS A 150 7.68 19.86 -4.46
N ILE A 151 9.00 19.86 -4.51
CA ILE A 151 9.82 18.68 -4.77
C ILE A 151 10.71 18.36 -3.56
N ILE A 152 10.71 17.09 -3.14
CA ILE A 152 11.74 16.52 -2.27
C ILE A 152 12.79 15.83 -3.15
N LYS A 153 14.05 16.28 -3.07
CA LYS A 153 15.16 15.82 -3.92
C LYS A 153 16.16 14.99 -3.13
N ASN A 154 16.74 13.99 -3.79
CA ASN A 154 17.89 13.22 -3.31
C ASN A 154 17.68 12.54 -1.94
N MET A 155 16.43 12.23 -1.58
CA MET A 155 16.13 11.50 -0.34
C MET A 155 16.81 10.13 -0.36
N HIS A 156 17.62 9.82 0.66
CA HIS A 156 18.32 8.54 0.79
C HIS A 156 17.89 7.85 2.07
N ILE A 157 17.16 6.74 1.95
CA ILE A 157 16.76 5.87 3.06
C ILE A 157 17.41 4.51 2.82
N ASP A 158 18.37 4.12 3.66
CA ASP A 158 18.97 2.78 3.68
C ASP A 158 18.87 2.17 5.07
N THR A 159 17.64 1.80 5.43
CA THR A 159 17.34 1.34 6.79
C THR A 159 17.66 -0.14 6.97
N LYS A 160 18.29 -0.45 8.11
CA LYS A 160 18.54 -1.82 8.57
C LYS A 160 17.35 -2.41 9.33
N TYR A 161 16.36 -1.57 9.65
CA TYR A 161 15.15 -1.90 10.37
C TYR A 161 14.21 -2.54 9.36
N GLY A 162 13.86 -3.80 9.58
CA GLY A 162 13.00 -4.53 8.65
C GLY A 162 11.67 -3.79 8.42
N GLY A 163 11.10 -3.91 7.22
CA GLY A 163 9.75 -3.43 6.94
C GLY A 163 9.55 -1.91 6.83
N HIS A 164 8.42 -1.50 6.27
CA HIS A 164 7.82 -0.16 6.41
C HIS A 164 8.71 1.00 5.95
N CYS A 165 9.24 0.91 4.74
CA CYS A 165 10.22 1.87 4.23
C CYS A 165 9.64 2.76 3.14
N GLY A 166 9.66 4.07 3.40
CA GLY A 166 9.31 5.16 2.49
C GLY A 166 9.43 6.49 3.21
N PHE A 167 9.09 7.60 2.55
CA PHE A 167 9.04 8.91 3.20
C PHE A 167 8.21 8.85 4.49
N VAL A 168 7.03 8.22 4.41
CA VAL A 168 6.25 7.74 5.55
C VAL A 168 6.41 6.23 5.67
N GLY A 169 6.80 5.74 6.85
CA GLY A 169 7.00 4.31 7.04
C GLY A 169 5.69 3.55 7.24
N TYR A 170 4.88 4.01 8.20
CA TYR A 170 3.61 3.39 8.57
C TYR A 170 2.51 4.42 8.84
N SER A 171 1.29 4.17 8.37
CA SER A 171 0.11 5.02 8.61
C SER A 171 -1.20 4.23 8.61
N TYR A 172 -2.17 4.69 9.41
CA TYR A 172 -3.58 4.22 9.38
C TYR A 172 -4.57 5.22 8.78
N SER A 173 -4.15 6.44 8.47
CA SER A 173 -4.98 7.46 7.84
C SER A 173 -4.10 8.61 7.36
N LEU A 174 -3.55 8.48 6.16
CA LEU A 174 -2.70 9.50 5.52
C LEU A 174 -3.28 9.88 4.17
N GLN A 175 -3.53 11.18 3.97
CA GLN A 175 -3.72 11.74 2.63
C GLN A 175 -2.41 12.37 2.16
N MET A 176 -1.98 12.03 0.95
CA MET A 176 -0.81 12.66 0.33
C MET A 176 -1.20 13.27 -1.00
N LYS A 177 -0.81 14.53 -1.23
CA LYS A 177 -1.10 15.21 -2.50
C LYS A 177 -0.05 16.24 -2.90
N ASN A 178 -0.04 16.54 -4.20
CA ASN A 178 0.74 17.62 -4.82
C ASN A 178 2.23 17.60 -4.45
N ILE A 179 2.88 16.45 -4.51
CA ILE A 179 4.28 16.30 -4.08
C ILE A 179 5.05 15.47 -5.10
N THR A 180 6.29 15.86 -5.35
CA THR A 180 7.20 15.10 -6.21
C THR A 180 8.44 14.67 -5.44
N PHE A 181 8.82 13.40 -5.56
CA PHE A 181 10.10 12.87 -5.08
C PHE A 181 11.03 12.66 -6.27
N GLU A 182 12.17 13.35 -6.29
CA GLU A 182 13.15 13.25 -7.36
C GLU A 182 14.45 12.62 -6.89
N LYS A 183 14.95 11.64 -7.67
CA LYS A 183 16.21 10.93 -7.39
C LYS A 183 16.25 10.31 -5.99
N ALA A 184 15.10 9.84 -5.51
CA ALA A 184 15.04 9.16 -4.23
C ALA A 184 15.74 7.79 -4.30
N TYR A 185 16.31 7.37 -3.18
CA TYR A 185 16.78 6.01 -2.95
C TYR A 185 16.10 5.49 -1.68
N VAL A 186 15.41 4.36 -1.79
CA VAL A 186 14.81 3.68 -0.64
C VAL A 186 15.20 2.21 -0.65
N SER A 187 15.75 1.74 0.45
CA SER A 187 16.18 0.37 0.66
C SER A 187 15.74 -0.10 2.04
N GLY A 188 15.15 -1.29 2.08
CA GLY A 188 14.51 -1.86 3.26
C GLY A 188 14.14 -3.33 3.06
N GLY A 189 13.54 -3.95 4.08
CA GLY A 189 13.20 -5.37 4.07
C GLY A 189 11.93 -5.74 3.31
N THR A 190 10.76 -5.33 3.82
CA THR A 190 9.43 -5.55 3.24
C THR A 190 8.65 -4.24 3.26
N TYR A 191 7.53 -4.14 2.55
CA TYR A 191 6.72 -2.91 2.47
C TYR A 191 7.54 -1.69 2.06
N VAL A 192 8.10 -1.73 0.85
CA VAL A 192 9.00 -0.69 0.36
C VAL A 192 8.34 0.10 -0.76
N GLY A 193 8.27 1.42 -0.60
CA GLY A 193 7.87 2.39 -1.63
C GLY A 193 8.58 3.72 -1.41
N ILE A 194 8.68 4.58 -2.41
CA ILE A 194 9.39 5.86 -2.24
C ILE A 194 8.64 6.77 -1.26
N ALA A 195 7.33 6.90 -1.41
CA ALA A 195 6.51 7.82 -0.62
C ALA A 195 5.91 7.15 0.64
N GLY A 196 5.59 5.86 0.56
CA GLY A 196 4.98 5.11 1.66
C GLY A 196 5.54 3.69 1.82
N GLY A 197 5.73 3.24 3.05
CA GLY A 197 6.02 1.84 3.34
C GLY A 197 4.76 0.99 3.37
N GLU A 198 4.04 1.04 4.49
CA GLU A 198 2.75 0.37 4.70
C GLU A 198 1.66 1.35 5.14
N ILE A 199 0.64 1.53 4.30
CA ILE A 199 -0.35 2.59 4.45
C ILE A 199 -1.77 2.01 4.44
N TYR A 200 -2.50 2.17 5.53
CA TYR A 200 -3.89 1.79 5.69
C TYR A 200 -4.81 3.01 5.85
N GLY A 201 -6.12 2.78 5.69
CA GLY A 201 -7.17 3.77 5.94
C GLY A 201 -7.00 5.07 5.17
N SER A 202 -6.46 4.98 3.95
CA SER A 202 -6.24 6.10 3.05
C SER A 202 -7.09 5.91 1.80
N GLU A 203 -7.69 7.00 1.32
CA GLU A 203 -8.55 7.03 0.13
C GLU A 203 -7.73 7.49 -1.07
N ASP A 204 -7.77 8.79 -1.41
CA ASP A 204 -7.11 9.32 -2.59
C ASP A 204 -5.69 9.82 -2.30
N TRP A 205 -4.73 9.38 -3.12
CA TRP A 205 -3.43 10.02 -3.27
C TRP A 205 -3.38 10.69 -4.63
N ILE A 206 -3.23 12.02 -4.63
CA ILE A 206 -3.48 12.85 -5.82
C ILE A 206 -2.22 13.60 -6.21
N ASN A 207 -1.76 13.48 -7.44
CA ASN A 207 -0.57 14.20 -7.92
C ASN A 207 0.65 13.93 -7.04
N VAL A 208 0.89 12.63 -6.77
CA VAL A 208 2.05 12.12 -6.03
C VAL A 208 2.99 11.45 -7.05
N ASN A 209 4.12 12.09 -7.31
CA ASN A 209 5.03 11.66 -8.37
C ASN A 209 6.37 11.20 -7.78
N VAL A 210 6.90 10.09 -8.26
CA VAL A 210 8.16 9.53 -7.72
C VAL A 210 9.14 9.15 -8.82
N SER A 211 10.42 9.47 -8.61
CA SER A 211 11.50 8.97 -9.44
C SER A 211 12.72 8.61 -8.61
N GLY A 212 13.40 7.53 -8.98
CA GLY A 212 14.53 7.07 -8.20
C GLY A 212 14.78 5.57 -8.28
N MET A 213 15.32 5.03 -7.21
CA MET A 213 15.73 3.65 -7.11
C MET A 213 15.24 3.00 -5.81
N VAL A 214 14.71 1.80 -5.92
CA VAL A 214 14.59 0.87 -4.80
C VAL A 214 15.84 0.00 -4.76
N GLY A 215 16.52 -0.06 -3.62
CA GLY A 215 17.79 -0.78 -3.45
C GLY A 215 17.67 -2.27 -3.79
N THR A 216 17.00 -3.03 -2.92
CA THR A 216 16.62 -4.43 -3.17
C THR A 216 15.11 -4.58 -2.97
N PRO A 217 14.33 -4.86 -4.02
CA PRO A 217 12.90 -5.08 -3.85
C PRO A 217 12.66 -6.39 -3.10
N GLY A 218 12.08 -6.29 -1.91
CA GLY A 218 11.60 -7.42 -1.12
C GLY A 218 10.15 -7.78 -1.46
N PRO A 219 9.50 -8.63 -0.64
CA PRO A 219 8.05 -8.80 -0.69
C PRO A 219 7.34 -7.45 -0.58
N GLU A 220 6.18 -7.34 -1.23
CA GLU A 220 5.27 -6.19 -1.07
C GLU A 220 5.95 -4.83 -1.36
N THR A 221 6.69 -4.78 -2.48
CA THR A 221 7.33 -3.56 -2.99
C THR A 221 6.49 -2.92 -4.08
N GLY A 222 6.26 -1.61 -3.98
CA GLY A 222 5.67 -0.79 -5.03
C GLY A 222 6.55 0.43 -5.34
N SER A 223 6.23 1.15 -6.40
CA SER A 223 7.03 2.33 -6.77
C SER A 223 6.72 3.54 -5.87
N ILE A 224 5.44 3.75 -5.53
CA ILE A 224 4.99 4.85 -4.66
C ILE A 224 4.84 4.35 -3.22
N VAL A 225 4.05 3.30 -3.03
CA VAL A 225 3.78 2.69 -1.71
C VAL A 225 4.14 1.21 -1.75
N GLY A 226 4.73 0.65 -0.70
CA GLY A 226 4.96 -0.80 -0.62
C GLY A 226 3.65 -1.58 -0.56
N ARG A 227 2.98 -1.51 0.60
CA ARG A 227 1.68 -2.12 0.85
C ARG A 227 0.65 -1.07 1.20
N GLU A 228 -0.53 -1.20 0.61
CA GLU A 228 -1.68 -0.40 0.99
C GLU A 228 -2.98 -1.19 0.89
N ALA A 229 -4.02 -0.69 1.57
CA ALA A 229 -5.38 -1.20 1.44
C ALA A 229 -6.35 -0.07 1.09
N GLY A 230 -6.61 0.07 -0.21
CA GLY A 230 -7.70 0.89 -0.74
C GLY A 230 -7.28 2.27 -1.27
N ILE A 231 -5.99 2.53 -1.45
CA ILE A 231 -5.53 3.81 -2.00
C ILE A 231 -5.90 3.91 -3.48
N ASN A 232 -6.60 4.98 -3.84
CA ASN A 232 -6.86 5.37 -5.21
C ASN A 232 -5.81 6.39 -5.65
N PHE A 233 -4.88 5.95 -6.52
CA PHE A 233 -3.87 6.85 -7.08
C PHE A 233 -4.44 7.63 -8.27
N ARG A 234 -4.48 8.96 -8.17
CA ARG A 234 -5.00 9.86 -9.20
C ARG A 234 -3.94 10.87 -9.62
N ASP A 235 -3.75 11.03 -10.93
CA ASP A 235 -2.73 11.93 -11.49
C ASP A 235 -1.30 11.68 -10.96
N CYS A 236 -1.01 10.44 -10.56
CA CYS A 236 0.29 10.02 -10.06
C CYS A 236 1.15 9.40 -11.17
N ASP A 237 2.46 9.58 -11.08
CA ASP A 237 3.43 8.96 -11.97
C ASP A 237 4.63 8.37 -11.20
N ALA A 238 5.26 7.35 -11.78
CA ALA A 238 6.41 6.69 -11.17
C ALA A 238 7.44 6.22 -12.20
N THR A 239 8.67 6.68 -12.05
CA THR A 239 9.85 6.15 -12.76
C THR A 239 10.85 5.60 -11.75
N VAL A 240 10.64 4.34 -11.34
CA VAL A 240 11.43 3.70 -10.28
C VAL A 240 12.13 2.45 -10.80
N VAL A 241 13.43 2.37 -10.54
CA VAL A 241 14.26 1.24 -10.95
C VAL A 241 14.82 0.49 -9.74
N TYR A 242 15.35 -0.71 -9.97
CA TYR A 242 16.16 -1.43 -8.99
C TYR A 242 17.33 -2.12 -9.67
N LYS A 243 18.42 -2.35 -8.92
CA LYS A 243 19.61 -3.00 -9.47
C LYS A 243 19.55 -4.51 -9.28
N LYS A 244 19.56 -5.25 -10.39
CA LYS A 244 19.60 -6.72 -10.38
C LYS A 244 21.00 -7.22 -9.99
N LYS A 245 21.07 -8.45 -9.49
CA LYS A 245 22.35 -9.14 -9.16
C LYS A 245 23.34 -9.18 -10.32
N ASN A 246 22.86 -9.19 -11.56
CA ASN A 246 23.69 -9.17 -12.76
C ASN A 246 24.14 -7.75 -13.20
N GLY A 247 23.88 -6.73 -12.39
CA GLY A 247 24.28 -5.34 -12.63
C GLY A 247 23.33 -4.54 -13.55
N ARG A 248 22.32 -5.16 -14.16
CA ARG A 248 21.32 -4.47 -14.99
C ARG A 248 20.22 -3.86 -14.13
N PHE A 249 19.54 -2.85 -14.64
CA PHE A 249 18.36 -2.28 -13.99
C PHE A 249 17.08 -3.03 -14.39
N GLY A 250 16.20 -3.24 -13.42
CA GLY A 250 14.77 -3.53 -13.65
C GLY A 250 13.93 -2.31 -13.28
N SER A 251 12.65 -2.33 -13.63
CA SER A 251 11.68 -1.32 -13.20
C SER A 251 10.71 -1.90 -12.19
N ILE A 252 10.25 -1.07 -11.26
CA ILE A 252 9.08 -1.34 -10.42
C ILE A 252 7.87 -0.78 -11.19
N ARG A 253 6.96 -1.66 -11.62
CA ARG A 253 5.92 -1.33 -12.61
C ARG A 253 4.62 -0.81 -12.03
N TYR A 254 4.35 -1.13 -10.76
CA TYR A 254 3.07 -0.86 -10.12
C TYR A 254 3.27 0.07 -8.93
N PHE A 255 2.31 0.96 -8.71
CA PHE A 255 2.37 1.94 -7.62
C PHE A 255 2.38 1.30 -6.24
N SER A 256 1.72 0.16 -6.09
CA SER A 256 1.71 -0.66 -4.87
C SER A 256 1.70 -2.15 -5.17
N HIS A 257 1.97 -2.97 -4.15
CA HIS A 257 1.81 -4.41 -4.24
C HIS A 257 0.36 -4.82 -4.57
N ARG A 258 -0.64 -4.10 -4.04
CA ARG A 258 -2.05 -4.36 -4.34
C ARG A 258 -2.35 -4.19 -5.82
N TYR A 259 -1.88 -3.11 -6.44
CA TYR A 259 -2.04 -2.88 -7.88
C TYR A 259 -1.32 -3.94 -8.73
N GLN A 260 -0.18 -4.47 -8.25
CA GLN A 260 0.44 -5.63 -8.87
C GLN A 260 -0.49 -6.86 -8.82
N LEU A 261 -1.03 -7.19 -7.64
CA LEU A 261 -1.93 -8.33 -7.48
C LEU A 261 -3.18 -8.20 -8.36
N ILE A 262 -3.78 -7.02 -8.42
CA ILE A 262 -4.94 -6.74 -9.28
C ILE A 262 -4.59 -6.96 -10.76
N ALA A 263 -3.44 -6.45 -11.21
CA ALA A 263 -3.04 -6.55 -12.61
C ALA A 263 -2.57 -7.96 -13.04
N GLU A 264 -2.00 -8.73 -12.10
CA GLU A 264 -1.41 -10.04 -12.38
C GLU A 264 -2.38 -11.20 -12.09
N THR A 265 -3.46 -10.97 -11.34
CA THR A 265 -4.51 -11.97 -11.10
C THR A 265 -5.52 -11.98 -12.26
N PRO A 266 -5.67 -13.11 -12.99
CA PRO A 266 -6.65 -13.20 -14.07
C PRO A 266 -8.08 -12.99 -13.55
N VAL A 267 -8.81 -12.06 -14.16
CA VAL A 267 -10.23 -11.88 -13.87
C VAL A 267 -11.04 -13.02 -14.48
N VAL A 268 -11.81 -13.71 -13.64
CA VAL A 268 -12.80 -14.69 -14.04
C VAL A 268 -14.18 -14.11 -13.74
N GLU A 269 -14.96 -13.80 -14.77
CA GLU A 269 -16.35 -13.34 -14.63
C GLU A 269 -17.24 -14.53 -14.27
N ALA A 270 -17.13 -14.98 -13.02
CA ALA A 270 -17.89 -16.10 -12.49
C ALA A 270 -19.37 -15.76 -12.30
N PHE A 271 -19.68 -14.49 -12.01
CA PHE A 271 -21.03 -14.00 -11.79
C PHE A 271 -21.53 -13.20 -13.00
N THR A 272 -22.81 -13.38 -13.32
CA THR A 272 -23.52 -12.60 -14.33
C THR A 272 -24.44 -11.58 -13.64
N LEU A 273 -24.22 -10.29 -13.92
CA LEU A 273 -25.06 -9.20 -13.47
C LEU A 273 -26.08 -8.80 -14.54
N THR A 274 -27.31 -8.52 -14.12
CA THR A 274 -28.38 -7.99 -14.96
C THR A 274 -29.01 -6.75 -14.33
N TYR A 275 -29.26 -5.72 -15.13
CA TYR A 275 -29.85 -4.45 -14.68
C TYR A 275 -31.25 -4.27 -15.26
N GLU A 276 -32.26 -4.23 -14.39
CA GLU A 276 -33.66 -4.02 -14.78
C GLU A 276 -34.40 -3.12 -13.77
N ASN A 277 -35.09 -2.09 -14.27
CA ASN A 277 -35.91 -1.18 -13.46
C ASN A 277 -35.17 -0.56 -12.25
N GLY A 278 -33.89 -0.22 -12.43
CA GLY A 278 -33.06 0.33 -11.36
C GLY A 278 -32.50 -0.74 -10.42
N VAL A 279 -32.73 -2.03 -10.61
CA VAL A 279 -32.20 -3.07 -9.71
C VAL A 279 -31.16 -3.88 -10.46
N ILE A 280 -30.00 -4.11 -9.83
CA ILE A 280 -29.03 -5.10 -10.33
C ILE A 280 -29.26 -6.41 -9.60
N THR A 281 -29.38 -7.51 -10.34
CA THR A 281 -29.44 -8.87 -9.80
C THR A 281 -28.24 -9.68 -10.26
N ARG A 282 -27.85 -10.68 -9.47
CA ARG A 282 -26.78 -11.63 -9.81
C ARG A 282 -27.24 -13.06 -9.68
N ASP A 283 -26.53 -13.96 -10.35
CA ASP A 283 -26.57 -15.39 -10.09
C ASP A 283 -25.86 -15.76 -8.77
N GLU A 284 -26.09 -17.00 -8.32
CA GLU A 284 -25.46 -17.58 -7.15
C GLU A 284 -24.40 -18.58 -7.59
N VAL A 285 -23.17 -18.36 -7.12
CA VAL A 285 -22.00 -19.18 -7.44
C VAL A 285 -21.26 -19.50 -6.14
N GLU A 286 -21.00 -20.78 -5.92
CA GLU A 286 -20.25 -21.26 -4.74
C GLU A 286 -18.73 -21.06 -4.90
N GLY A 287 -18.01 -21.08 -3.78
CA GLY A 287 -16.54 -21.03 -3.77
C GLY A 287 -15.93 -19.64 -3.78
N TYR A 288 -16.74 -18.60 -3.57
CA TYR A 288 -16.29 -17.23 -3.38
C TYR A 288 -16.68 -16.71 -2.00
N ASP A 289 -15.71 -16.21 -1.26
CA ASP A 289 -15.88 -15.56 0.04
C ASP A 289 -15.69 -14.04 -0.08
N ASN A 290 -16.22 -13.29 0.89
CA ASN A 290 -16.11 -11.82 0.94
C ASN A 290 -16.52 -11.14 -0.37
N LEU A 291 -17.66 -11.50 -0.93
CA LEU A 291 -18.19 -10.79 -2.09
C LEU A 291 -18.54 -9.36 -1.70
N GLY A 292 -18.26 -8.41 -2.59
CA GLY A 292 -18.60 -7.00 -2.44
C GLY A 292 -19.14 -6.40 -3.73
N TRP A 293 -20.11 -5.49 -3.61
CA TRP A 293 -20.52 -4.58 -4.67
C TRP A 293 -19.54 -3.42 -4.72
N HIS A 294 -18.90 -3.23 -5.88
CA HIS A 294 -18.08 -2.08 -6.19
C HIS A 294 -18.85 -1.13 -7.10
N ILE A 295 -18.90 0.14 -6.71
CA ILE A 295 -19.62 1.18 -7.43
C ILE A 295 -18.63 2.32 -7.70
N GLU A 296 -18.37 2.57 -8.98
CA GLU A 296 -17.43 3.60 -9.42
C GLU A 296 -18.17 4.68 -10.22
N ARG A 297 -17.71 5.93 -10.11
CA ARG A 297 -18.08 7.03 -11.00
C ARG A 297 -16.81 7.73 -11.48
N ASP A 298 -16.67 7.88 -12.80
CA ASP A 298 -15.57 8.64 -13.42
C ASP A 298 -14.16 8.21 -12.92
N GLY A 299 -13.89 6.91 -12.75
CA GLY A 299 -12.59 6.45 -12.25
C GLY A 299 -12.44 6.47 -10.73
N SER A 300 -13.46 6.91 -9.98
CA SER A 300 -13.41 7.10 -8.54
C SER A 300 -14.39 6.18 -7.82
N LEU A 301 -13.91 5.48 -6.78
CA LEU A 301 -14.75 4.66 -5.91
C LEU A 301 -15.82 5.55 -5.26
N LEU A 302 -17.09 5.21 -5.51
CA LEU A 302 -18.24 5.85 -4.86
C LEU A 302 -18.66 5.07 -3.62
N LEU A 303 -18.69 3.74 -3.71
CA LEU A 303 -19.07 2.86 -2.61
C LEU A 303 -18.58 1.43 -2.83
N ASP A 304 -17.95 0.87 -1.80
CA ASP A 304 -17.79 -0.58 -1.63
C ASP A 304 -18.72 -1.07 -0.53
N ARG A 305 -19.39 -2.19 -0.77
CA ARG A 305 -20.36 -2.77 0.16
C ARG A 305 -20.31 -4.30 0.14
N ALA A 306 -20.46 -4.94 1.30
CA ALA A 306 -20.54 -6.40 1.37
C ALA A 306 -21.78 -6.94 0.61
N ALA A 307 -21.58 -8.00 -0.17
CA ALA A 307 -22.56 -8.64 -1.07
C ALA A 307 -22.72 -10.16 -0.82
N GLY A 308 -22.00 -10.73 0.17
CA GLY A 308 -21.98 -12.18 0.41
C GLY A 308 -23.35 -12.84 0.56
N GLY A 309 -24.30 -12.16 1.21
CA GLY A 309 -25.68 -12.62 1.36
C GLY A 309 -26.70 -11.93 0.45
N GLU A 310 -26.26 -11.07 -0.47
CA GLU A 310 -27.13 -10.24 -1.29
C GLU A 310 -27.13 -10.73 -2.74
N LEU A 311 -28.28 -11.23 -3.22
CA LEU A 311 -28.48 -11.60 -4.63
C LEU A 311 -28.91 -10.42 -5.51
N GLN A 312 -29.12 -9.26 -4.92
CA GLN A 312 -29.55 -8.05 -5.62
C GLN A 312 -28.94 -6.80 -4.96
N LEU A 313 -28.57 -5.82 -5.78
CA LEU A 313 -28.28 -4.45 -5.38
C LEU A 313 -29.53 -3.59 -5.63
N PRO A 314 -30.18 -3.06 -4.57
CA PRO A 314 -31.39 -2.26 -4.71
C PRO A 314 -31.19 -0.93 -5.46
N ALA A 315 -32.27 -0.39 -6.00
CA ALA A 315 -32.26 0.85 -6.80
C ALA A 315 -31.78 2.11 -6.09
N GLU A 316 -31.77 2.11 -4.76
CA GLU A 316 -31.20 3.20 -3.96
C GLU A 316 -29.66 3.29 -4.06
N TYR A 317 -29.00 2.26 -4.59
CA TYR A 317 -27.55 2.20 -4.79
C TYR A 317 -27.13 2.18 -6.27
N THR A 318 -28.07 2.09 -7.21
CA THR A 318 -27.77 2.15 -8.66
C THR A 318 -27.85 3.59 -9.15
N TYR A 319 -26.83 4.37 -8.85
CA TYR A 319 -26.81 5.77 -9.21
C TYR A 319 -26.59 5.95 -10.73
N PRO A 320 -27.22 6.93 -11.39
CA PRO A 320 -26.92 7.24 -12.79
C PRO A 320 -25.44 7.51 -13.01
N ASP A 321 -24.96 7.22 -14.22
CA ASP A 321 -23.57 7.42 -14.64
C ASP A 321 -22.58 6.73 -13.67
N THR A 322 -22.86 5.47 -13.31
CA THR A 322 -21.95 4.64 -12.52
C THR A 322 -21.66 3.32 -13.20
N SER A 323 -20.45 2.83 -12.99
CA SER A 323 -20.03 1.48 -13.36
C SER A 323 -20.08 0.60 -12.12
N ILE A 324 -20.82 -0.51 -12.18
CA ILE A 324 -21.05 -1.40 -11.02
C ILE A 324 -20.64 -2.82 -11.35
N TRP A 325 -19.88 -3.46 -10.46
CA TRP A 325 -19.50 -4.87 -10.55
C TRP A 325 -19.42 -5.54 -9.18
N LEU A 326 -19.30 -6.87 -9.18
CA LEU A 326 -18.91 -7.66 -8.02
C LEU A 326 -17.40 -7.89 -7.96
N GLU A 327 -16.88 -7.81 -6.75
CA GLU A 327 -15.53 -8.21 -6.39
C GLU A 327 -15.56 -9.33 -5.35
N ALA A 328 -14.51 -10.14 -5.32
CA ALA A 328 -14.26 -11.14 -4.29
C ALA A 328 -12.83 -10.99 -3.75
N TYR A 329 -12.61 -11.40 -2.51
CA TYR A 329 -11.27 -11.38 -1.94
C TYR A 329 -10.46 -12.59 -2.42
N ILE A 330 -9.48 -12.36 -3.29
CA ILE A 330 -8.66 -13.38 -3.95
C ILE A 330 -7.19 -12.99 -3.81
N ASN A 331 -6.36 -13.93 -3.35
CA ASN A 331 -4.90 -13.76 -3.24
C ASN A 331 -4.46 -12.47 -2.50
N GLY A 332 -5.19 -12.09 -1.45
CA GLY A 332 -4.81 -10.94 -0.61
C GLY A 332 -5.44 -9.60 -0.99
N THR A 333 -6.25 -9.54 -2.05
CA THR A 333 -6.93 -8.29 -2.46
C THR A 333 -8.30 -8.54 -3.11
N TYR A 334 -9.10 -7.48 -3.28
CA TYR A 334 -10.36 -7.56 -4.00
C TYR A 334 -10.11 -7.56 -5.51
N ILE A 335 -10.70 -8.54 -6.19
CA ILE A 335 -10.59 -8.75 -7.63
C ILE A 335 -12.00 -8.82 -8.19
N ARG A 336 -12.23 -8.13 -9.32
CA ARG A 336 -13.50 -8.23 -10.06
C ARG A 336 -13.79 -9.67 -10.47
N VAL A 337 -15.02 -10.14 -10.22
CA VAL A 337 -15.48 -11.50 -10.52
C VAL A 337 -16.75 -11.54 -11.37
N SER A 338 -17.12 -10.42 -12.01
CA SER A 338 -18.34 -10.30 -12.82
C SER A 338 -18.17 -9.36 -14.01
N ASN A 339 -19.16 -9.36 -14.91
CA ASN A 339 -19.31 -8.30 -15.90
C ASN A 339 -19.65 -6.95 -15.24
N ILE A 340 -19.33 -5.86 -15.93
CA ILE A 340 -19.66 -4.49 -15.49
C ILE A 340 -21.07 -4.12 -15.98
N ILE A 341 -21.86 -3.48 -15.12
CA ILE A 341 -23.10 -2.78 -15.46
C ILE A 341 -22.82 -1.29 -15.52
N GLU A 342 -23.08 -0.69 -16.68
CA GLU A 342 -23.14 0.77 -16.81
C GLU A 342 -24.56 1.24 -16.56
N VAL A 343 -24.77 2.03 -15.51
CA VAL A 343 -26.08 2.56 -15.15
C VAL A 343 -26.38 3.81 -16.01
N PRO A 344 -27.47 3.81 -16.79
CA PRO A 344 -27.80 4.86 -17.75
C PRO A 344 -28.38 6.14 -17.12
#